data_AF-A0A7C2FRN9-F1
#
_entry.id   AF-A0A7C2FRN9-F1
#
_cell.length_a   1.000
_cell.length_b   1.000
_cell.length_c   1.000
_cell.angle_alpha   90.00
_cell.angle_beta   90.00
_cell.angle_gamma   90.00
#
_symmetry.space_group_name_H-M   'P 1'
#
loop_
_entity.id
_entity.type
_entity.pdbx_description
1 polymer ?
#
loop_
_entity_poly.entity_id
_entity_poly.type
_entity_poly.pdbx_seq_one_letter_code
_entity_poly.pdbx_strand_id
1 'polypeptide(L)'
;RLREGTFTGGNLLLLDKALFFQALPLARRAVALRKNPLALARMVGLDILLKLLLGRLSLLEVEARAKRILGVEARALITPYPEVGVDVDREEDLVS
;
A
#
# COMPACT_ATOMS: atom_id res chain seq x y z
N ARG A 1 1.62 9.82 8.21
CA ARG A 1 2.74 9.27 9.00
C ARG A 1 2.25 8.04 9.77
N LEU A 2 3.04 6.99 9.89
CA LEU A 2 2.76 5.84 10.75
C LEU A 2 3.48 6.01 12.10
N ARG A 3 3.14 5.19 13.10
CA ARG A 3 3.80 5.22 14.41
C ARG A 3 5.31 4.98 14.30
N GLU A 4 5.70 4.05 13.44
CA GLU A 4 7.07 3.60 13.23
C GLU A 4 7.90 4.60 12.41
N GLY A 5 7.25 5.52 11.69
CA GLY A 5 7.96 6.48 10.85
C GLY A 5 7.14 7.04 9.69
N THR A 6 7.85 7.72 8.81
CA THR A 6 7.32 8.24 7.55
C THR A 6 7.92 7.41 6.42
N PHE A 7 7.05 6.89 5.55
CA PHE A 7 7.42 5.99 4.46
C PHE A 7 6.66 6.42 3.21
N THR A 8 7.16 6.01 2.06
CA THR A 8 6.45 6.01 0.78
C THR A 8 6.35 4.58 0.24
N GLY A 9 5.44 4.34 -0.69
CA GLY A 9 5.38 3.07 -1.41
C GLY A 9 6.55 2.95 -2.40
N GLY A 10 7.01 1.73 -2.63
CA GLY A 10 7.94 1.42 -3.70
C GLY A 10 7.24 1.01 -5.00
N ASN A 11 8.01 0.85 -6.06
CA ASN A 11 7.59 0.36 -7.37
C ASN A 11 7.79 -1.15 -7.55
N LEU A 12 8.16 -1.86 -6.48
CA LEU A 12 8.34 -3.32 -6.45
C LEU A 12 7.27 -4.00 -5.61
N LEU A 13 6.83 -5.17 -6.06
CA LEU A 13 5.93 -6.05 -5.33
C LEU A 13 6.46 -7.49 -5.42
N LEU A 14 6.83 -8.07 -4.27
CA LEU A 14 7.16 -9.49 -4.17
C LEU A 14 5.88 -10.29 -3.91
N LEU A 15 5.64 -11.31 -4.73
CA LEU A 15 4.42 -12.10 -4.67
C LEU A 15 4.68 -13.59 -4.81
N ASP A 16 3.99 -14.37 -4.00
CA ASP A 16 3.78 -15.79 -4.27
C ASP A 16 2.62 -15.94 -5.25
N LYS A 17 2.85 -16.67 -6.35
CA LYS A 17 1.87 -16.80 -7.44
C LYS A 17 0.56 -17.43 -6.95
N ALA A 18 0.63 -18.50 -6.16
CA ALA A 18 -0.55 -19.25 -5.73
C ALA A 18 -1.41 -18.45 -4.75
N LEU A 19 -0.80 -17.74 -3.80
CA LEU A 19 -1.50 -16.84 -2.89
C LEU A 19 -2.08 -15.63 -3.63
N PHE A 20 -1.32 -15.05 -4.58
CA PHE A 20 -1.78 -13.88 -5.32
C PHE A 20 -3.03 -14.16 -6.15
N PHE A 21 -3.16 -15.35 -6.76
CA PHE A 21 -4.37 -15.72 -7.50
C PHE A 21 -5.62 -15.78 -6.62
N GLN A 22 -5.48 -16.15 -5.34
CA GLN A 22 -6.61 -16.14 -4.39
C GLN A 22 -7.07 -14.71 -4.08
N ALA A 23 -6.12 -13.77 -3.96
CA ALA A 23 -6.40 -12.36 -3.69
C ALA A 23 -6.79 -11.55 -4.94
N LEU A 24 -6.58 -12.09 -6.15
CA LEU A 24 -6.70 -11.37 -7.42
C LEU A 24 -8.05 -10.67 -7.64
N PRO A 25 -9.23 -11.25 -7.30
CA PRO A 25 -10.50 -10.55 -7.44
C PRO A 25 -10.57 -9.26 -6.61
N LEU A 26 -10.05 -9.30 -5.37
CA LEU A 26 -10.05 -8.17 -4.45
C LEU A 26 -8.96 -7.16 -4.84
N ALA A 27 -7.78 -7.62 -5.26
CA ALA A 27 -6.74 -6.76 -5.80
C ALA A 27 -7.22 -5.98 -7.03
N ARG A 28 -7.91 -6.64 -7.98
CA ARG A 28 -8.51 -5.99 -9.15
C ARG A 28 -9.52 -4.92 -8.75
N ARG A 29 -10.37 -5.20 -7.76
CA ARG A 29 -11.34 -4.23 -7.23
C ARG A 29 -10.63 -3.01 -6.63
N ALA A 30 -9.58 -3.21 -5.83
CA ALA A 30 -8.82 -2.12 -5.24
C ALA A 30 -8.16 -1.24 -6.31
N VAL A 31 -7.55 -1.86 -7.33
CA VAL A 31 -6.93 -1.15 -8.47
C VAL A 31 -7.96 -0.35 -9.27
N ALA A 32 -9.15 -0.91 -9.51
CA ALA A 32 -10.23 -0.19 -10.19
C ALA A 32 -10.68 1.07 -9.41
N LEU A 33 -10.61 1.03 -8.08
CA LEU A 33 -10.96 2.15 -7.21
C LEU A 33 -9.81 3.15 -6.98
N ARG A 34 -8.62 2.94 -7.57
CA ARG A 34 -7.40 3.74 -7.27
C ARG A 34 -7.53 5.25 -7.51
N LYS A 35 -8.45 5.67 -8.39
CA LYS A 35 -8.74 7.08 -8.68
C LYS A 35 -10.00 7.59 -7.96
N ASN A 36 -10.61 6.79 -7.08
CA ASN A 36 -11.77 7.15 -6.28
C ASN A 36 -11.45 6.99 -4.77
N PRO A 37 -10.90 8.03 -4.13
CA PRO A 37 -10.40 7.95 -2.75
C PRO A 37 -11.45 7.52 -1.73
N LEU A 38 -12.69 8.01 -1.85
CA LEU A 38 -13.76 7.68 -0.91
C LEU A 38 -14.21 6.23 -1.01
N ALA A 39 -14.33 5.70 -2.24
CA ALA A 39 -14.68 4.31 -2.45
C ALA A 39 -13.57 3.37 -1.99
N LEU A 40 -12.30 3.71 -2.28
CA LEU A 40 -11.16 2.95 -1.81
C LEU A 40 -11.07 2.98 -0.28
N ALA A 41 -11.27 4.13 0.36
CA ALA A 41 -11.28 4.24 1.82
C ALA A 41 -12.40 3.40 2.47
N ARG A 42 -13.58 3.30 1.85
CA ARG A 42 -14.66 2.41 2.33
C ARG A 42 -14.26 0.93 2.24
N MET A 43 -13.57 0.53 1.17
CA MET A 43 -13.04 -0.84 1.03
C MET A 43 -11.94 -1.11 2.08
N VAL A 44 -11.04 -0.15 2.26
CA VAL A 44 -9.91 -0.26 3.19
C VAL A 44 -10.33 -0.13 4.66
N GLY A 45 -11.40 0.60 4.98
CA GLY A 45 -11.84 0.87 6.34
C GLY A 45 -11.64 2.34 6.72
N LEU A 46 -12.72 3.01 7.14
CA LEU A 46 -12.66 4.43 7.54
C LEU A 46 -11.85 4.62 8.83
N ASP A 47 -11.84 3.63 9.71
CA ASP A 47 -11.02 3.62 10.92
C ASP A 47 -9.52 3.67 10.60
N ILE A 48 -9.09 2.95 9.57
CA ILE A 48 -7.70 2.95 9.08
C ILE A 48 -7.34 4.32 8.51
N LEU A 49 -8.22 4.90 7.69
CA LEU A 49 -8.02 6.26 7.16
C LEU A 49 -7.89 7.29 8.29
N LEU A 50 -8.81 7.28 9.27
CA LEU A 50 -8.78 8.20 10.40
C LEU A 50 -7.52 8.03 11.24
N LYS A 51 -7.11 6.80 11.54
CA LYS A 51 -5.86 6.53 12.26
C LYS A 51 -4.64 7.04 11.47
N LEU A 52 -4.62 6.88 10.15
CA LEU A 52 -3.53 7.35 9.29
C LEU A 52 -3.43 8.88 9.32
N LEU A 53 -4.55 9.57 9.14
CA LEU A 53 -4.62 11.04 9.14
C LEU A 53 -4.20 11.62 10.50
N LEU A 54 -4.55 10.94 11.59
CA LEU A 54 -4.15 11.31 12.96
C LEU A 54 -2.73 10.86 13.34
N GLY A 55 -2.00 10.17 12.45
CA GLY A 55 -0.66 9.64 12.74
C GLY A 55 -0.64 8.52 13.80
N ARG A 56 -1.78 7.86 14.03
CA ARG A 56 -1.98 6.83 15.06
C ARG A 56 -1.99 5.41 14.52
N LEU A 57 -1.88 5.23 13.21
CA LEU A 57 -1.85 3.92 12.55
C LEU A 57 -0.45 3.31 12.63
N SER A 58 -0.34 2.05 13.06
CA SER A 58 0.91 1.30 13.02
C SER A 58 1.07 0.48 11.74
N LEU A 59 2.29 0.09 11.41
CA LEU A 59 2.59 -0.78 10.28
C LEU A 59 1.92 -2.14 10.45
N LEU A 60 1.96 -2.69 11.67
CA LEU A 60 1.29 -3.95 11.98
C LEU A 60 -0.24 -3.88 11.76
N GLU A 61 -0.87 -2.75 12.08
CA GLU A 61 -2.30 -2.54 11.81
C GLU A 61 -2.60 -2.50 10.31
N VAL A 62 -1.71 -1.89 9.51
CA VAL A 62 -1.81 -1.87 8.03
C VAL A 62 -1.74 -3.30 7.48
N GLU A 63 -0.72 -4.07 7.88
CA GLU A 63 -0.54 -5.46 7.44
C GLU A 63 -1.72 -6.35 7.84
N ALA A 64 -2.18 -6.24 9.09
CA ALA A 64 -3.34 -6.98 9.57
C ALA A 64 -4.62 -6.62 8.80
N ARG A 65 -4.82 -5.35 8.45
CA ARG A 65 -5.95 -4.93 7.63
C ARG A 65 -5.83 -5.45 6.20
N ALA A 66 -4.65 -5.34 5.59
CA ALA A 66 -4.39 -5.84 4.24
C ALA A 66 -4.68 -7.35 4.17
N LYS A 67 -4.21 -8.13 5.14
CA LYS A 67 -4.51 -9.56 5.27
C LYS A 67 -6.01 -9.82 5.38
N ARG A 68 -6.74 -9.05 6.19
CA ARG A 68 -8.20 -9.19 6.34
C ARG A 68 -8.95 -8.89 5.03
N ILE A 69 -8.50 -7.91 4.26
CA ILE A 69 -9.11 -7.56 2.97
C ILE A 69 -8.78 -8.61 1.92
N LEU A 70 -7.51 -9.00 1.78
CA LEU A 70 -7.04 -9.85 0.69
C LEU A 70 -7.26 -11.35 0.94
N GLY A 71 -7.45 -11.75 2.20
CA GLY A 71 -7.57 -13.16 2.60
C GLY A 71 -6.24 -13.94 2.63
N VAL A 72 -5.13 -13.30 2.25
CA VAL A 72 -3.79 -13.87 2.22
C VAL A 72 -2.81 -12.98 2.99
N GLU A 73 -1.64 -13.52 3.36
CA GLU A 73 -0.62 -12.71 4.03
C GLU A 73 -0.12 -11.58 3.12
N ALA A 74 -0.06 -10.38 3.68
CA ALA A 74 0.45 -9.18 3.04
C ALA A 74 1.30 -8.42 4.06
N ARG A 75 2.56 -8.21 3.74
CA ARG A 75 3.54 -7.55 4.61
C ARG A 75 4.25 -6.41 3.88
N ALA A 76 4.67 -5.42 4.65
CA ALA A 76 5.54 -4.37 4.17
C ALA A 76 6.99 -4.77 4.37
N LEU A 77 7.83 -4.48 3.38
CA LEU A 77 9.28 -4.57 3.51
C LEU A 77 9.84 -3.16 3.66
N ILE A 78 10.31 -2.82 4.86
CA ILE A 78 11.04 -1.56 5.06
C ILE A 78 12.40 -1.72 4.37
N THR A 79 12.62 -0.93 3.33
CA THR A 79 13.87 -0.93 2.57
C THR A 79 14.66 0.35 2.83
N PRO A 80 15.99 0.27 3.05
CA PRO A 80 16.84 1.45 3.14
C PRO A 80 17.21 2.03 1.77
N TYR A 81 16.80 1.39 0.67
CA TYR A 81 17.13 1.74 -0.71
C TYR A 81 16.01 2.60 -1.33
N PRO A 82 16.15 3.96 -1.37
CA PRO A 82 15.12 4.84 -1.93
C PRO A 82 14.87 4.61 -3.42
N GLU A 83 15.85 4.12 -4.17
CA GLU A 83 15.76 3.81 -5.60
C GLU A 83 14.64 2.81 -5.95
N VAL A 84 14.13 2.07 -4.96
CA VAL A 84 12.97 1.18 -5.12
C VAL A 84 11.68 1.96 -5.38
N GLY A 85 11.58 3.22 -4.96
CA GLY A 85 10.36 4.04 -5.09
C GLY A 85 10.51 5.33 -5.89
N VAL A 86 11.74 5.71 -6.27
CA VAL A 86 11.98 6.87 -7.13
C VAL A 86 11.66 6.51 -8.57
N ASP A 87 10.73 7.24 -9.18
CA ASP A 87 10.35 7.19 -10.58
C ASP A 87 10.77 8.46 -11.34
N VAL A 88 10.79 8.34 -12.67
CA VAL A 88 11.06 9.44 -13.60
C VAL A 88 9.70 9.88 -14.16
N ASP A 89 9.20 11.03 -13.71
CA ASP A 89 7.87 11.53 -14.05
C ASP A 89 7.92 12.74 -15.00
N ARG A 90 9.00 13.51 -14.97
CA ARG A 90 9.18 14.77 -15.70
C ARG A 90 10.54 14.79 -16.39
N GLU A 91 10.70 15.65 -17.39
CA GLU A 91 11.94 15.77 -18.17
C GLU A 91 13.15 16.15 -17.30
N GLU A 92 12.92 16.92 -16.23
CA GLU A 92 13.91 17.32 -15.23
C GLU A 92 14.55 16.13 -14.51
N ASP A 93 13.85 14.98 -14.44
CA ASP A 93 14.29 13.79 -13.73
C ASP A 93 15.32 12.96 -14.56
N LEU A 94 15.53 13.27 -15.84
CA LEU A 94 16.47 12.56 -16.74
C LEU A 94 17.91 13.08 -16.68
N VAL A 95 18.07 14.31 -16.17
CA VAL A 95 19.32 15.07 -16.24
C VAL A 95 19.90 15.38 -14.84
N SER A 96 19.26 14.84 -13.80
CA SER A 96 19.64 14.95 -12.39
C SER A 96 20.57 13.84 -11.92
#